data_AF-A0A3T0I489-F1
#
_entry.id   AF-A0A3T0I489-F1
#
_cell.length_a   1.000
_cell.length_b   1.000
_cell.length_c   1.000
_cell.angle_alpha   90.00
_cell.angle_beta   90.00
_cell.angle_gamma   90.00
#
_symmetry.space_group_name_H-M   'P 1'
#
loop_
_entity.id
_entity.type
_entity.pdbx_description
1 polymer ?
#
loop_
_entity_poly.entity_id
_entity_poly.type
_entity_poly.pdbx_seq_one_letter_code
_entity_poly.pdbx_strand_id
1 'polypeptide(L)'
;MGKRIVSSKLVKARNVIAYNGQKLIGVPKPEPQALETVSTQIADFRKEALLLELEQQKERAHRELAEWRAAEEERFRLELEEEKRRGYEEGYGLGIEDGREHAVKEYQFQLQKAAGILEQAYQEKAAIIQEAEPFVMELTMEIAKKVLQQELRTHPDSLIHIIKETLASVYETDSISIGVAPEDFAFVQKQREQLLALDNGQVEIKVFPDYSIQQGGCIIRTSSGSVDARIDVQLSEIKKVLRAYQQEDRREEME
;
A
#
# COMPACT_ATOMS: atom_id res chain seq x y z
N MET A 1 -114.88 -33.77 72.08
CA MET A 1 -116.23 -34.27 71.72
C MET A 1 -116.89 -33.25 70.81
N GLY A 2 -117.44 -33.67 69.66
CA GLY A 2 -118.27 -32.80 68.82
C GLY A 2 -118.05 -32.96 67.31
N LYS A 3 -118.55 -34.05 66.73
CA LYS A 3 -118.78 -34.20 65.29
C LYS A 3 -119.76 -33.12 64.81
N ARG A 4 -119.52 -32.50 63.65
CA ARG A 4 -120.60 -32.12 62.72
C ARG A 4 -120.17 -32.30 61.28
N ILE A 5 -121.15 -32.82 60.54
CA ILE A 5 -121.16 -33.34 59.18
C ILE A 5 -121.64 -32.22 58.24
N VAL A 6 -120.92 -32.09 57.13
CA VAL A 6 -121.37 -31.79 55.74
C VAL A 6 -122.20 -30.54 55.48
N SER A 7 -121.74 -29.74 54.51
CA SER A 7 -122.64 -29.09 53.56
C SER A 7 -121.90 -28.84 52.25
N SER A 8 -122.20 -29.66 51.27
CA SER A 8 -121.84 -29.55 49.86
C SER A 8 -122.18 -28.15 49.30
N LYS A 9 -121.17 -27.37 48.92
CA LYS A 9 -121.40 -26.25 47.99
C LYS A 9 -121.36 -26.81 46.57
N LEU A 10 -122.56 -26.98 46.00
CA LEU A 10 -122.75 -27.12 44.55
C LEU A 10 -121.94 -26.04 43.84
N VAL A 11 -120.93 -26.43 43.07
CA VAL A 11 -120.33 -25.54 42.06
C VAL A 11 -121.31 -25.52 40.90
N LYS A 12 -122.04 -24.41 40.76
CA LYS A 12 -122.94 -24.15 39.64
C LYS A 12 -122.09 -24.01 38.38
N ALA A 13 -121.94 -25.09 37.61
CA ALA A 13 -121.28 -25.03 36.31
C ALA A 13 -122.13 -24.17 35.36
N ARG A 14 -121.77 -22.90 35.22
CA ARG A 14 -122.21 -22.03 34.12
C ARG A 14 -121.45 -22.52 32.88
N ASN A 15 -122.15 -22.96 31.84
CA ASN A 15 -121.63 -23.52 30.57
C ASN A 15 -121.58 -25.06 30.49
N VAL A 16 -122.75 -25.69 30.66
CA VAL A 16 -123.00 -27.07 30.20
C VAL A 16 -123.76 -26.98 28.89
N ILE A 17 -123.17 -27.46 27.79
CA ILE A 17 -123.81 -27.54 26.47
C ILE A 17 -124.03 -29.02 26.16
N ALA A 18 -125.24 -29.42 25.78
CA ALA A 18 -125.56 -30.80 25.43
C ALA A 18 -125.35 -31.01 23.92
N TYR A 19 -124.45 -31.94 23.56
CA TYR A 19 -124.27 -32.40 22.18
C TYR A 19 -124.25 -33.93 22.19
N ASN A 20 -125.14 -34.57 21.42
CA ASN A 20 -125.29 -36.04 21.31
C ASN A 20 -125.26 -36.80 22.66
N GLY A 21 -126.02 -36.34 23.65
CA GLY A 21 -126.29 -37.10 24.88
C GLY A 21 -125.17 -37.14 25.93
N GLN A 22 -124.06 -36.40 25.74
CA GLN A 22 -122.99 -36.27 26.74
C GLN A 22 -122.87 -34.83 27.27
N LYS A 23 -122.68 -34.68 28.59
CA LYS A 23 -122.45 -33.38 29.24
C LYS A 23 -120.97 -33.02 29.16
N LEU A 24 -120.63 -31.95 28.44
CA LEU A 24 -119.27 -31.40 28.39
C LEU A 24 -119.20 -30.06 29.15
N ILE A 25 -118.14 -29.89 29.94
CA ILE A 25 -117.83 -28.64 30.65
C ILE A 25 -117.04 -27.76 29.67
N GLY A 26 -117.61 -26.62 29.26
CA GLY A 26 -116.93 -25.67 28.38
C GLY A 26 -115.83 -24.89 29.11
N VAL A 27 -114.59 -24.95 28.61
CA VAL A 27 -113.48 -24.09 29.08
C VAL A 27 -113.81 -22.63 28.75
N PRO A 28 -113.69 -21.68 29.70
CA PRO A 28 -113.95 -20.27 29.42
C PRO A 28 -113.01 -19.78 28.31
N LYS A 29 -113.58 -19.13 27.30
CA LYS A 29 -112.84 -18.49 26.21
C LYS A 29 -111.97 -17.39 26.84
N PRO A 30 -110.63 -17.43 26.71
CA PRO A 30 -109.78 -16.42 27.34
C PRO A 30 -110.12 -15.04 26.79
N GLU A 31 -110.15 -14.02 27.64
CA GLU A 31 -110.34 -12.63 27.23
C GLU A 31 -109.26 -12.24 26.20
N PRO A 32 -109.61 -11.53 25.11
CA PRO A 32 -108.73 -11.29 23.97
C PRO A 32 -107.39 -10.62 24.33
N GLN A 33 -107.35 -9.84 25.42
CA GLN A 33 -106.14 -9.18 25.92
C GLN A 33 -105.09 -10.18 26.48
N ALA A 34 -105.51 -11.33 27.04
CA ALA A 34 -104.59 -12.32 27.59
C ALA A 34 -103.90 -13.17 26.52
N LEU A 35 -104.56 -13.40 25.37
CA LEU A 35 -104.00 -14.16 24.24
C LEU A 35 -102.99 -13.33 23.43
N GLU A 36 -103.26 -12.03 23.22
CA GLU A 36 -102.31 -11.12 22.59
C GLU A 36 -101.03 -11.02 23.43
N THR A 37 -101.14 -10.78 24.74
CA THR A 37 -99.98 -10.62 25.64
C THR A 37 -99.05 -11.84 25.65
N VAL A 38 -99.60 -13.07 25.64
CA VAL A 38 -98.80 -14.31 25.60
C VAL A 38 -98.15 -14.52 24.23
N SER A 39 -98.83 -14.15 23.14
CA SER A 39 -98.27 -14.24 21.78
C SER A 39 -97.11 -13.25 21.55
N THR A 40 -97.21 -12.04 22.13
CA THR A 40 -96.15 -11.03 22.12
C THR A 40 -94.95 -11.48 22.94
N GLN A 41 -95.16 -12.04 24.15
CA GLN A 41 -94.10 -12.58 24.99
C GLN A 41 -93.31 -13.74 24.33
N ILE A 42 -94.00 -14.63 23.60
CA ILE A 42 -93.34 -15.73 22.87
C ILE A 42 -92.54 -15.20 21.67
N ALA A 43 -93.02 -14.16 20.98
CA ALA A 43 -92.30 -13.51 19.90
C ALA A 43 -91.06 -12.75 20.41
N ASP A 44 -91.17 -12.09 21.55
CA ASP A 44 -90.07 -11.38 22.21
C ASP A 44 -88.98 -12.35 22.67
N PHE A 45 -89.35 -13.47 23.29
CA PHE A 45 -88.38 -14.51 23.70
C PHE A 45 -87.64 -15.15 22.50
N ARG A 46 -88.34 -15.39 21.39
CA ARG A 46 -87.71 -15.89 20.14
C ARG A 46 -86.75 -14.86 19.53
N LYS A 47 -87.12 -13.59 19.59
CA LYS A 47 -86.27 -12.47 19.13
C LYS A 47 -85.02 -12.36 20.00
N GLU A 48 -85.15 -12.47 21.32
CA GLU A 48 -84.02 -12.48 22.26
C GLU A 48 -83.07 -13.67 22.02
N ALA A 49 -83.61 -14.87 21.80
CA ALA A 49 -82.80 -16.05 21.47
C ALA A 49 -82.02 -15.89 20.15
N LEU A 50 -82.64 -15.32 19.11
CA LEU A 50 -81.99 -15.06 17.83
C LEU A 50 -80.91 -13.98 17.93
N LEU A 51 -81.15 -12.93 18.72
CA LEU A 51 -80.17 -11.89 18.99
C LEU A 51 -78.96 -12.45 19.72
N LEU A 52 -79.17 -13.32 20.70
CA LEU A 52 -78.10 -13.99 21.43
C LEU A 52 -77.25 -14.89 20.52
N GLU A 53 -77.87 -15.63 19.60
CA GLU A 53 -77.15 -16.47 18.64
C GLU A 53 -76.33 -15.63 17.64
N LEU A 54 -76.90 -14.51 17.17
CA LEU A 54 -76.19 -13.57 16.30
C LEU A 54 -75.01 -12.91 17.03
N GLU A 55 -75.15 -12.58 18.30
CA GLU A 55 -74.10 -12.02 19.14
C GLU A 55 -72.97 -13.03 19.36
N GLN A 56 -73.32 -14.30 19.64
CA GLN A 56 -72.34 -15.39 19.71
C GLN A 56 -71.62 -15.63 18.38
N GLN A 57 -72.31 -15.57 17.24
CA GLN A 57 -71.68 -15.69 15.92
C GLN A 57 -70.74 -14.53 15.62
N LYS A 58 -71.13 -13.30 15.95
CA LYS A 58 -70.27 -12.10 15.83
C LYS A 58 -69.03 -12.24 16.70
N GLU A 59 -69.18 -12.65 17.95
CA GLU A 59 -68.05 -12.87 18.84
C GLU A 59 -67.10 -13.96 18.33
N ARG A 60 -67.63 -15.05 17.77
CA ARG A 60 -66.81 -16.11 17.16
C ARG A 60 -66.03 -15.58 15.95
N ALA A 61 -66.71 -14.89 15.04
CA ALA A 61 -66.06 -14.28 13.88
C ALA A 61 -65.02 -13.22 14.28
N HIS A 62 -65.29 -12.42 15.32
CA HIS A 62 -64.33 -11.46 15.86
C HIS A 62 -63.11 -12.14 16.48
N ARG A 63 -63.31 -13.25 17.21
CA ARG A 63 -62.23 -14.05 17.77
C ARG A 63 -61.38 -14.68 16.68
N GLU A 64 -61.98 -15.36 15.72
CA GLU A 64 -61.28 -15.98 14.58
C GLU A 64 -60.48 -14.94 13.77
N LEU A 65 -61.06 -13.76 13.52
CA LEU A 65 -60.37 -12.68 12.82
C LEU A 65 -59.24 -12.06 13.65
N ALA A 66 -59.37 -12.01 14.98
CA ALA A 66 -58.30 -11.53 15.87
C ALA A 66 -57.15 -12.53 15.94
N GLU A 67 -57.46 -13.83 16.04
CA GLU A 67 -56.48 -14.93 16.02
C GLU A 67 -55.74 -14.98 14.68
N TRP A 68 -56.47 -14.87 13.57
CA TRP A 68 -55.87 -14.81 12.24
C TRP A 68 -54.95 -13.59 12.08
N ARG A 69 -55.39 -12.39 12.51
CA ARG A 69 -54.56 -11.18 12.46
C ARG A 69 -53.30 -11.32 13.32
N ALA A 70 -53.41 -11.84 14.53
CA ALA A 70 -52.26 -12.05 15.40
C ALA A 70 -51.27 -13.06 14.80
N ALA A 71 -51.78 -14.14 14.20
CA ALA A 71 -50.94 -15.13 13.52
C ALA A 71 -50.24 -14.55 12.28
N GLU A 72 -50.93 -13.71 11.51
CA GLU A 72 -50.37 -13.06 10.32
C GLU A 72 -49.31 -12.01 10.69
N GLU A 73 -49.55 -11.20 11.71
CA GLU A 73 -48.58 -10.23 12.23
C GLU A 73 -47.30 -10.91 12.74
N GLU A 74 -47.44 -12.05 13.43
CA GLU A 74 -46.28 -12.81 13.92
C GLU A 74 -45.50 -13.46 12.76
N ARG A 75 -46.21 -14.02 11.76
CA ARG A 75 -45.57 -14.54 10.54
C ARG A 75 -44.79 -13.45 9.82
N PHE A 76 -45.41 -12.30 9.58
CA PHE A 76 -44.77 -11.17 8.92
C PHE A 76 -43.55 -10.67 9.70
N ARG A 77 -43.62 -10.64 11.04
CA ARG A 77 -42.48 -10.28 11.89
C ARG A 77 -41.30 -11.24 11.73
N LEU A 78 -41.57 -12.55 11.75
CA LEU A 78 -40.55 -13.58 11.58
C LEU A 78 -39.90 -13.50 10.19
N GLU A 79 -40.70 -13.36 9.14
CA GLU A 79 -40.19 -13.19 7.76
C GLU A 79 -39.32 -11.93 7.64
N LEU A 80 -39.76 -10.81 8.24
CA LEU A 80 -38.99 -9.57 8.23
C LEU A 80 -37.66 -9.70 8.97
N GLU A 81 -37.62 -10.41 10.10
CA GLU A 81 -36.39 -10.68 10.85
C GLU A 81 -35.44 -11.58 10.06
N GLU A 82 -35.96 -12.63 9.40
CA GLU A 82 -35.16 -13.51 8.55
C GLU A 82 -34.56 -12.77 7.36
N GLU A 83 -35.35 -11.95 6.65
CA GLU A 83 -34.86 -11.16 5.52
C GLU A 83 -33.85 -10.09 5.95
N LYS A 84 -34.06 -9.44 7.11
CA LYS A 84 -33.06 -8.54 7.70
C LYS A 84 -31.76 -9.25 8.02
N ARG A 85 -31.83 -10.45 8.61
CA ARG A 85 -30.64 -11.26 8.92
C ARG A 85 -29.92 -11.65 7.63
N ARG A 86 -30.64 -12.13 6.61
CA ARG A 86 -30.06 -12.49 5.31
C ARG A 86 -29.39 -11.29 4.63
N GLY A 87 -30.07 -10.16 4.55
CA GLY A 87 -29.50 -8.94 3.98
C GLY A 87 -28.26 -8.44 4.74
N TYR A 88 -28.23 -8.58 6.07
CA TYR A 88 -27.06 -8.27 6.88
C TYR A 88 -25.90 -9.23 6.59
N GLU A 89 -26.14 -10.54 6.57
CA GLU A 89 -25.12 -11.55 6.28
C GLU A 89 -24.54 -11.40 4.86
N GLU A 90 -25.40 -11.20 3.87
CA GLU A 90 -25.00 -10.96 2.47
C GLU A 90 -24.20 -9.65 2.34
N GLY A 91 -24.70 -8.54 2.91
CA GLY A 91 -24.02 -7.26 2.88
C GLY A 91 -22.68 -7.28 3.61
N TYR A 92 -22.59 -7.99 4.73
CA TYR A 92 -21.35 -8.19 5.48
C TYR A 92 -20.34 -9.02 4.67
N GLY A 93 -20.80 -10.10 4.02
CA GLY A 93 -19.96 -10.92 3.13
C GLY A 93 -19.39 -10.11 1.96
N LEU A 94 -20.25 -9.37 1.26
CA LEU A 94 -19.84 -8.49 0.16
C LEU A 94 -18.87 -7.39 0.63
N GLY A 95 -19.13 -6.80 1.80
CA GLY A 95 -18.25 -5.77 2.38
C GLY A 95 -16.86 -6.30 2.75
N ILE A 96 -16.77 -7.54 3.24
CA ILE A 96 -15.48 -8.20 3.48
C ILE A 96 -14.74 -8.44 2.17
N GLU A 97 -15.43 -8.94 1.14
CA GLU A 97 -14.81 -9.26 -0.14
C GLU A 97 -14.30 -8.00 -0.86
N ASP A 98 -15.14 -6.96 -0.95
CA ASP A 98 -14.77 -5.66 -1.52
C ASP A 98 -13.63 -5.00 -0.73
N GLY A 99 -13.73 -5.00 0.61
CA GLY A 99 -12.68 -4.48 1.48
C GLY A 99 -11.35 -5.22 1.29
N ARG A 100 -11.39 -6.55 1.11
CA ARG A 100 -10.20 -7.36 0.84
C ARG A 100 -9.61 -7.04 -0.52
N GLU A 101 -10.43 -6.91 -1.56
CA GLU A 101 -9.96 -6.58 -2.91
C GLU A 101 -9.32 -5.20 -2.95
N HIS A 102 -9.98 -4.19 -2.36
CA HIS A 102 -9.43 -2.84 -2.25
C HIS A 102 -8.13 -2.81 -1.45
N ALA A 103 -8.07 -3.51 -0.31
CA ALA A 103 -6.85 -3.61 0.47
C ALA A 103 -5.70 -4.24 -0.34
N VAL A 104 -5.95 -5.34 -1.04
CA VAL A 104 -4.93 -6.01 -1.87
C VAL A 104 -4.41 -5.08 -2.96
N LYS A 105 -5.30 -4.38 -3.68
CA LYS A 105 -4.90 -3.42 -4.73
C LYS A 105 -4.06 -2.28 -4.16
N GLU A 106 -4.49 -1.68 -3.06
CA GLU A 106 -3.75 -0.59 -2.41
C GLU A 106 -2.37 -1.08 -1.93
N TYR A 107 -2.31 -2.24 -1.27
CA TYR A 107 -1.04 -2.83 -0.84
C TYR A 107 -0.11 -3.12 -2.02
N GLN A 108 -0.62 -3.67 -3.11
CA GLN A 108 0.18 -3.93 -4.32
C GLN A 108 0.70 -2.63 -4.94
N PHE A 109 -0.13 -1.59 -5.01
CA PHE A 109 0.28 -0.28 -5.51
C PHE A 109 1.39 0.34 -4.64
N GLN A 110 1.23 0.32 -3.32
CA GLN A 110 2.25 0.83 -2.40
C GLN A 110 3.55 0.02 -2.48
N LEU A 111 3.46 -1.30 -2.63
CA LEU A 111 4.63 -2.16 -2.77
C LEU A 111 5.38 -1.89 -4.08
N GLN A 112 4.66 -1.72 -5.20
CA GLN A 112 5.26 -1.32 -6.48
C GLN A 112 5.93 0.04 -6.39
N LYS A 113 5.28 1.01 -5.74
CA LYS A 113 5.86 2.34 -5.52
C LYS A 113 7.14 2.26 -4.68
N ALA A 114 7.14 1.47 -3.60
CA ALA A 114 8.33 1.27 -2.77
C ALA A 114 9.46 0.57 -3.55
N ALA A 115 9.14 -0.45 -4.35
CA ALA A 115 10.11 -1.10 -5.22
C ALA A 115 10.71 -0.13 -6.25
N GLY A 116 9.88 0.71 -6.87
CA GLY A 116 10.34 1.73 -7.82
C GLY A 116 11.25 2.77 -7.16
N ILE A 117 10.96 3.20 -5.94
CA ILE A 117 11.84 4.12 -5.19
C ILE A 117 13.19 3.47 -4.90
N LEU A 118 13.22 2.19 -4.51
CA LEU A 118 14.47 1.46 -4.26
C LEU A 118 15.30 1.33 -5.54
N GLU A 119 14.66 0.97 -6.66
CA GLU A 119 15.34 0.88 -7.95
C GLU A 119 15.93 2.23 -8.37
N GLN A 120 15.16 3.31 -8.25
CA GLN A 120 15.65 4.67 -8.50
C GLN A 120 16.83 5.04 -7.59
N ALA A 121 16.77 4.69 -6.31
CA ALA A 121 17.86 4.97 -5.37
C ALA A 121 19.16 4.23 -5.75
N TYR A 122 19.07 2.98 -6.24
CA TYR A 122 20.24 2.24 -6.73
C TYR A 122 20.81 2.87 -8.01
N GLN A 123 19.95 3.28 -8.94
CA GLN A 123 20.37 3.95 -10.18
C GLN A 123 21.02 5.31 -9.88
N GLU A 124 20.45 6.09 -8.97
CA GLU A 124 20.98 7.39 -8.57
C GLU A 124 22.31 7.25 -7.82
N LYS A 125 22.44 6.25 -6.94
CA LYS A 125 23.73 5.91 -6.31
C LYS A 125 24.80 5.62 -7.36
N ALA A 126 24.50 4.79 -8.35
CA ALA A 126 25.44 4.44 -9.41
C ALA A 126 25.83 5.68 -10.23
N ALA A 127 24.86 6.53 -10.58
CA ALA A 127 25.10 7.78 -11.30
C ALA A 127 26.01 8.75 -10.51
N ILE A 128 25.77 8.93 -9.21
CA ILE A 128 26.59 9.78 -8.34
C ILE A 128 28.04 9.29 -8.31
N ILE A 129 28.27 7.99 -8.18
CA ILE A 129 29.62 7.41 -8.18
C ILE A 129 30.29 7.69 -9.54
N GLN A 130 29.59 7.39 -10.64
CA GLN A 130 30.11 7.59 -11.99
C GLN A 130 30.45 9.05 -12.30
N GLU A 131 29.66 10.00 -11.78
CA GLU A 131 29.91 11.44 -11.93
C GLU A 131 31.06 11.92 -11.04
N ALA A 132 31.19 11.38 -9.82
CA ALA A 132 32.23 11.76 -8.87
C ALA A 132 33.63 11.24 -9.25
N GLU A 133 33.72 10.06 -9.87
CA GLU A 133 34.99 9.43 -10.29
C GLU A 133 35.93 10.36 -11.08
N PRO A 134 35.52 10.95 -12.23
CA PRO A 134 36.41 11.82 -13.00
C PRO A 134 36.83 13.06 -12.22
N PHE A 135 35.95 13.59 -11.37
CA PHE A 135 36.23 14.75 -10.54
C PHE A 135 37.30 14.44 -9.47
N VAL A 136 37.14 13.33 -8.74
CA VAL A 136 38.11 12.89 -7.72
C VAL A 136 39.47 12.60 -8.35
N MET A 137 39.48 11.95 -9.51
CA MET A 137 40.72 11.69 -10.24
C MET A 137 41.41 13.00 -10.66
N GLU A 138 40.69 13.97 -11.23
CA GLU A 138 41.27 15.27 -11.60
C GLU A 138 41.84 15.99 -10.39
N LEU A 139 41.08 16.06 -9.30
CA LEU A 139 41.50 16.70 -8.06
C LEU A 139 42.77 16.04 -7.50
N THR A 140 42.84 14.70 -7.54
CA THR A 140 44.02 13.96 -7.08
C THR A 140 45.25 14.28 -7.92
N MET A 141 45.11 14.36 -9.25
CA MET A 141 46.21 14.72 -10.14
C MET A 141 46.72 16.14 -9.89
N GLU A 142 45.81 17.09 -9.68
CA GLU A 142 46.19 18.48 -9.36
C GLU A 142 46.89 18.60 -8.00
N ILE A 143 46.43 17.86 -6.99
CA ILE A 143 47.10 17.79 -5.67
C ILE A 143 48.50 17.19 -5.84
N ALA A 144 48.63 16.06 -6.53
CA ALA A 144 49.92 15.41 -6.78
C ALA A 144 50.88 16.35 -7.50
N LYS A 145 50.42 17.03 -8.56
CA LYS A 145 51.19 18.04 -9.30
C LYS A 145 51.72 19.13 -8.36
N LYS A 146 50.86 19.69 -7.52
CA LYS A 146 51.23 20.77 -6.59
C LYS A 146 52.26 20.32 -5.55
N VAL A 147 52.10 19.11 -5.01
CA VAL A 147 53.04 18.53 -4.04
C VAL A 147 54.40 18.26 -4.69
N LEU A 148 54.42 17.62 -5.86
CA LEU A 148 55.66 17.32 -6.60
C LEU A 148 56.41 18.58 -7.02
N GLN A 149 55.69 19.61 -7.49
CA GLN A 149 56.30 20.91 -7.81
C GLN A 149 56.92 21.57 -6.58
N GLN A 150 56.28 21.48 -5.42
CA GLN A 150 56.83 22.02 -4.17
C GLN A 150 58.05 21.23 -3.69
N GLU A 151 58.03 19.90 -3.83
CA GLU A 151 59.14 19.02 -3.48
C GLU A 151 60.36 19.32 -4.34
N LEU A 152 60.21 19.39 -5.66
CA LEU A 152 61.30 19.67 -6.59
C LEU A 152 61.89 21.08 -6.41
N ARG A 153 61.08 22.03 -5.94
CA ARG A 153 61.56 23.37 -5.55
C ARG A 153 62.40 23.36 -4.27
N THR A 154 62.02 22.52 -3.30
CA THR A 154 62.66 22.49 -1.98
C THR A 154 63.87 21.57 -1.97
N HIS A 155 63.83 20.51 -2.77
CA HIS A 155 64.84 19.46 -2.89
C HIS A 155 65.27 19.27 -4.35
N PRO A 156 66.13 20.16 -4.90
CA PRO A 156 66.57 20.09 -6.29
C PRO A 156 67.38 18.82 -6.62
N ASP A 157 67.96 18.15 -5.61
CA ASP A 157 68.60 16.84 -5.78
C ASP A 157 67.64 15.76 -6.34
N SER A 158 66.34 15.89 -6.06
CA SER A 158 65.31 14.99 -6.59
C SER A 158 65.22 15.06 -8.12
N LEU A 159 65.46 16.24 -8.72
CA LEU A 159 65.52 16.37 -10.18
C LEU A 159 66.67 15.55 -10.77
N ILE A 160 67.82 15.50 -10.09
CA ILE A 160 68.96 14.69 -10.52
C ILE A 160 68.58 13.21 -10.47
N HIS A 161 67.88 12.75 -9.43
CA HIS A 161 67.40 11.36 -9.37
C HIS A 161 66.47 11.02 -10.54
N ILE A 162 65.50 11.90 -10.86
CA ILE A 162 64.60 11.70 -12.01
C ILE A 162 65.40 11.60 -13.32
N ILE A 163 66.39 12.48 -13.52
CA ILE A 163 67.25 12.43 -14.70
C ILE A 163 68.01 11.10 -14.75
N LYS A 164 68.61 10.66 -13.64
CA LYS A 164 69.37 9.40 -13.58
C LYS A 164 68.50 8.19 -13.87
N GLU A 165 67.29 8.14 -13.31
CA GLU A 165 66.33 7.07 -13.54
C GLU A 165 65.87 7.04 -15.00
N THR A 166 65.59 8.21 -15.58
CA THR A 166 65.22 8.32 -16.99
C THR A 166 66.37 7.86 -17.89
N LEU A 167 67.61 8.26 -17.59
CA LEU A 167 68.79 7.81 -18.33
C LEU A 167 69.02 6.30 -18.22
N ALA A 168 68.71 5.67 -17.08
CA ALA A 168 68.84 4.22 -16.92
C ALA A 168 67.91 3.42 -17.86
N SER A 169 66.81 4.03 -18.30
CA SER A 169 65.87 3.43 -19.26
C SER A 169 66.24 3.68 -20.73
N VAL A 170 67.27 4.48 -21.00
CA VAL A 170 67.65 4.93 -22.34
C VAL A 170 69.01 4.33 -22.71
N TYR A 171 69.04 3.54 -23.78
CA TYR A 171 70.28 3.06 -24.39
C TYR A 171 70.70 4.00 -25.51
N GLU A 172 71.83 4.68 -25.33
CA GLU A 172 72.43 5.59 -26.31
C GLU A 172 73.96 5.45 -26.24
N THR A 173 74.66 5.63 -27.37
CA THR A 173 76.12 5.45 -27.46
C THR A 173 76.87 6.71 -27.86
N ASP A 174 76.20 7.69 -28.47
CA ASP A 174 76.89 8.86 -29.03
C ASP A 174 76.77 10.11 -28.13
N SER A 175 75.58 10.70 -28.04
CA SER A 175 75.36 11.91 -27.25
C SER A 175 73.92 12.05 -26.75
N ILE A 176 73.77 12.61 -25.56
CA ILE A 176 72.50 12.85 -24.89
C ILE A 176 72.35 14.34 -24.60
N SER A 177 71.20 14.89 -24.96
CA SER A 177 70.88 16.31 -24.82
C SER A 177 69.73 16.48 -23.83
N ILE A 178 70.02 17.06 -22.66
CA ILE A 178 69.08 17.26 -21.56
C ILE A 178 68.64 18.73 -21.52
N GLY A 179 67.38 18.99 -21.86
CA GLY A 179 66.73 20.28 -21.66
C GLY A 179 66.16 20.37 -20.25
N VAL A 180 66.44 21.46 -19.55
CA VAL A 180 65.91 21.74 -18.20
C VAL A 180 65.41 23.18 -18.11
N ALA A 181 64.61 23.49 -17.09
CA ALA A 181 64.18 24.85 -16.82
C ALA A 181 65.40 25.79 -16.62
N PRO A 182 65.32 27.06 -17.05
CA PRO A 182 66.41 28.03 -16.86
C PRO A 182 66.85 28.18 -15.39
N GLU A 183 65.92 28.03 -14.45
CA GLU A 183 66.16 28.10 -13.01
C GLU A 183 67.00 26.92 -12.49
N ASP A 184 66.84 25.74 -13.10
CA ASP A 184 67.51 24.50 -12.68
C ASP A 184 68.82 24.27 -13.44
N PHE A 185 69.02 24.95 -14.57
CA PHE A 185 70.18 24.78 -15.46
C PHE A 185 71.51 24.86 -14.71
N ALA A 186 71.71 25.90 -13.88
CA ALA A 186 72.98 26.09 -13.17
C ALA A 186 73.25 24.97 -12.16
N PHE A 187 72.20 24.38 -11.57
CA PHE A 187 72.32 23.28 -10.63
C PHE A 187 72.63 21.96 -11.34
N VAL A 188 71.86 21.64 -12.39
CA VAL A 188 72.05 20.41 -13.17
C VAL A 188 73.40 20.41 -13.88
N GLN A 189 73.85 21.55 -14.40
CA GLN A 189 75.16 21.69 -15.05
C GLN A 189 76.32 21.41 -14.10
N LYS A 190 76.23 21.79 -12.82
CA LYS A 190 77.24 21.47 -11.79
C LYS A 190 77.28 19.97 -11.48
N GLN A 191 76.15 19.28 -11.60
CA GLN A 191 76.02 17.85 -11.34
C GLN A 191 76.27 16.99 -12.60
N ARG A 192 76.65 17.60 -13.72
CA ARG A 192 76.89 16.92 -15.01
C ARG A 192 77.92 15.79 -14.91
N GLU A 193 78.99 15.97 -14.13
CA GLU A 193 80.00 14.92 -13.93
C GLU A 193 79.41 13.68 -13.26
N GLN A 194 78.48 13.84 -12.32
CA GLN A 194 77.78 12.72 -11.69
C GLN A 194 76.83 12.00 -12.65
N LEU A 195 76.28 12.72 -13.64
CA LEU A 195 75.42 12.13 -14.67
C LEU A 195 76.25 11.31 -15.68
N LEU A 196 77.46 11.78 -16.03
CA LEU A 196 78.39 11.08 -16.92
C LEU A 196 78.90 9.75 -16.32
N ALA A 197 79.01 9.69 -14.99
CA ALA A 197 79.50 8.52 -14.28
C ALA A 197 78.56 7.29 -14.37
N LEU A 198 77.30 7.46 -14.75
CA LEU A 198 76.33 6.35 -14.86
C LEU A 198 76.64 5.39 -16.02
N ASP A 199 77.28 5.89 -17.08
CA ASP A 199 77.62 5.10 -18.26
C ASP A 199 79.14 5.02 -18.49
N ASN A 200 79.90 5.04 -17.39
CA ASN A 200 81.38 5.02 -17.41
C ASN A 200 82.03 6.10 -18.32
N GLY A 201 81.32 7.20 -18.57
CA GLY A 201 81.80 8.30 -19.42
C GLY A 201 81.84 7.99 -20.92
N GLN A 202 81.13 6.97 -21.41
CA GLN A 202 81.13 6.60 -22.83
C GLN A 202 80.31 7.56 -23.71
N VAL A 203 79.33 8.25 -23.12
CA VAL A 203 78.36 9.09 -23.84
C VAL A 203 78.52 10.56 -23.48
N GLU A 204 78.50 11.45 -24.49
CA GLU A 204 78.57 12.90 -24.26
C GLU A 204 77.21 13.45 -23.78
N ILE A 205 77.11 13.87 -22.51
CA ILE A 205 75.91 14.54 -21.97
C ILE A 205 76.03 16.06 -22.14
N LYS A 206 75.04 16.69 -22.79
CA LYS A 206 74.90 18.15 -22.94
C LYS A 206 73.65 18.62 -22.21
N VAL A 207 73.77 19.63 -21.36
CA VAL A 207 72.63 20.25 -20.67
C VAL A 207 72.40 21.65 -21.24
N PHE A 208 71.14 22.04 -21.46
CA PHE A 208 70.79 23.38 -21.95
C PHE A 208 69.49 23.89 -21.30
N PRO A 209 69.35 25.21 -21.14
CA PRO A 209 68.11 25.81 -20.66
C PRO A 209 67.04 25.79 -21.76
N ASP A 210 65.82 25.38 -21.41
CA ASP A 210 64.64 25.37 -22.29
C ASP A 210 63.48 26.10 -21.59
N TYR A 211 63.06 27.23 -22.14
CA TYR A 211 62.02 28.10 -21.57
C TYR A 211 60.61 27.50 -21.67
N SER A 212 60.42 26.41 -22.39
CA SER A 212 59.15 25.67 -22.43
C SER A 212 58.98 24.72 -21.24
N ILE A 213 60.03 24.51 -20.45
CA ILE A 213 60.08 23.59 -19.32
C ILE A 213 59.90 24.38 -18.02
N GLN A 214 58.95 23.96 -17.20
CA GLN A 214 58.80 24.49 -15.84
C GLN A 214 59.82 23.86 -14.90
N GLN A 215 60.16 24.59 -13.83
CA GLN A 215 61.06 24.13 -12.79
C GLN A 215 60.72 22.71 -12.29
N GLY A 216 61.74 21.87 -12.13
CA GLY A 216 61.62 20.46 -11.78
C GLY A 216 61.29 19.54 -12.94
N GLY A 217 61.16 20.04 -14.17
CA GLY A 217 60.99 19.25 -15.38
C GLY A 217 62.28 19.08 -16.18
N CYS A 218 62.37 17.99 -16.95
CA CYS A 218 63.42 17.81 -17.94
C CYS A 218 62.92 17.08 -19.19
N ILE A 219 63.59 17.32 -20.32
CA ILE A 219 63.37 16.60 -21.57
C ILE A 219 64.72 16.05 -22.02
N ILE A 220 64.80 14.74 -22.20
CA ILE A 220 66.02 14.05 -22.61
C ILE A 220 65.88 13.68 -24.08
N ARG A 221 66.82 14.13 -24.92
CA ARG A 221 66.87 13.88 -26.35
C ARG A 221 68.09 13.04 -26.68
N THR A 222 67.88 11.96 -27.43
CA THR A 222 68.88 11.01 -27.90
C THR A 222 68.74 10.82 -29.41
N SER A 223 69.63 10.05 -30.03
CA SER A 223 69.54 9.71 -31.46
C SER A 223 68.34 8.80 -31.76
N SER A 224 67.97 7.99 -30.78
CA SER A 224 66.85 7.04 -30.82
C SER A 224 65.49 7.66 -30.54
N GLY A 225 65.42 8.86 -29.94
CA GLY A 225 64.16 9.53 -29.65
C GLY A 225 64.27 10.64 -28.59
N SER A 226 63.12 11.02 -28.02
CA SER A 226 63.07 11.97 -26.90
C SER A 226 62.14 11.46 -25.80
N VAL A 227 62.62 11.49 -24.56
CA VAL A 227 61.83 11.16 -23.37
C VAL A 227 61.48 12.46 -22.65
N ASP A 228 60.18 12.70 -22.50
CA ASP A 228 59.64 13.85 -21.79
C ASP A 228 59.35 13.48 -20.33
N ALA A 229 60.23 13.91 -19.44
CA ALA A 229 60.13 13.65 -18.01
C ALA A 229 59.54 14.84 -17.25
N ARG A 230 58.79 15.74 -17.91
CA ARG A 230 58.04 16.80 -17.22
C ARG A 230 56.93 16.19 -16.36
N ILE A 231 56.74 16.76 -15.16
CA ILE A 231 55.73 16.33 -14.18
C ILE A 231 54.34 16.19 -14.83
N ASP A 232 53.96 17.16 -15.65
CA ASP A 232 52.65 17.18 -16.32
C ASP A 232 52.44 15.99 -17.25
N VAL A 233 53.48 15.58 -17.98
CA VAL A 233 53.42 14.45 -18.89
C VAL A 233 53.33 13.15 -18.09
N GLN A 234 54.17 12.99 -17.07
CA GLN A 234 54.15 11.80 -16.21
C GLN A 234 52.79 11.59 -15.53
N LEU A 235 52.23 12.65 -14.92
CA LEU A 235 50.91 12.58 -14.30
C LEU A 235 49.80 12.30 -15.33
N SER A 236 49.92 12.83 -16.55
CA SER A 236 48.96 12.55 -17.62
C SER A 236 48.98 11.08 -18.05
N GLU A 237 50.15 10.44 -18.10
CA GLU A 237 50.28 9.01 -18.41
C GLU A 237 49.70 8.14 -17.28
N ILE A 238 50.00 8.47 -16.02
CA ILE A 238 49.39 7.78 -14.85
C ILE A 238 47.87 7.89 -14.92
N LYS A 239 47.34 9.08 -15.19
CA LYS A 239 45.90 9.32 -15.35
C LYS A 239 45.29 8.47 -16.47
N LYS A 240 45.97 8.31 -17.61
CA LYS A 240 45.51 7.45 -18.71
C LYS A 240 45.45 5.98 -18.28
N VAL A 241 46.50 5.49 -17.61
CA VAL A 241 46.56 4.11 -17.12
C VAL A 241 45.44 3.85 -16.10
N LEU A 242 45.26 4.73 -15.12
CA LEU A 242 44.17 4.61 -14.14
C LEU A 242 42.79 4.62 -14.79
N ARG A 243 42.58 5.45 -15.83
CA ARG A 243 41.34 5.43 -16.62
C ARG A 243 41.13 4.12 -17.36
N ALA A 244 42.18 3.51 -17.89
CA ALA A 244 42.08 2.22 -18.57
C ALA A 244 41.68 1.11 -17.60
N TYR A 245 42.34 1.03 -16.44
CA TYR A 245 41.97 0.10 -15.36
C TYR A 245 40.51 0.26 -14.92
N GLN A 246 40.04 1.50 -14.72
CA GLN A 246 38.63 1.76 -14.38
C GLN A 246 37.64 1.29 -15.47
N GLN A 247 38.03 1.35 -16.75
CA GLN A 247 37.19 0.87 -17.85
C GLN A 247 37.16 -0.65 -17.95
N GLU A 248 38.24 -1.33 -17.57
CA GLU A 248 38.34 -2.79 -17.53
C GLU A 248 37.52 -3.36 -16.37
N ASP A 249 37.72 -2.88 -15.13
CA ASP A 249 36.93 -3.29 -13.96
C ASP A 249 35.42 -3.15 -14.22
N ARG A 250 35.02 -2.05 -14.86
CA ARG A 250 33.62 -1.80 -15.19
C ARG A 250 33.05 -2.75 -16.25
N ARG A 251 33.88 -3.27 -17.15
CA ARG A 251 33.44 -4.28 -18.12
C ARG A 251 33.21 -5.62 -17.43
N GLU A 252 34.07 -5.97 -16.48
CA GLU A 252 33.93 -7.21 -15.71
C GLU A 252 32.68 -7.21 -14.80
N GLU A 253 32.28 -6.05 -14.26
CA GLU A 253 31.03 -5.92 -13.49
C GLU A 253 29.75 -6.01 -14.35
N MET A 254 29.85 -5.84 -15.68
CA MET A 254 28.71 -5.89 -16.60
C MET A 254 28.54 -7.24 -17.31
N GLU A 255 29.51 -8.16 -17.21
CA GLU A 255 29.46 -9.54 -17.73
C GLU A 255 28.94 -10.54 -16.68
#